data_AF-A0AAW4HIR9-F1
#
_entry.id   AF-A0AAW4HIR9-F1
#
_cell.length_a   1.000
_cell.length_b   1.000
_cell.length_c   1.000
_cell.angle_alpha   90.00
_cell.angle_beta   90.00
_cell.angle_gamma   90.00
#
_symmetry.space_group_name_H-M   'P 1'
#
loop_
_entity.id
_entity.type
_entity.pdbx_description
1 polymer ?
#
loop_
_entity_poly.entity_id
_entity_poly.type
_entity_poly.pdbx_seq_one_letter_code
_entity_poly.pdbx_strand_id
1 'polypeptide(L)'
;LSSQDVSELMSVSDKIAGLNVARFAQWSETFTLDNARQAIFAFKGDVYTGLEAETLSPQDLDFAQQHLRMLPGLYGVLRPLDLMQPYRLEMGTKLANARGANLYQFWGDIITEKL
;
A
#
# COMPACT_ATOMS: atom_id res chain seq x y z
N LEU A 1 0.93 18.33 -1.44
CA LEU A 1 -0.53 18.38 -1.22
C LEU A 1 -0.77 18.83 0.20
N SER A 2 -1.61 19.84 0.39
CA SER A 2 -2.09 20.23 1.72
C SER A 2 -2.99 19.13 2.31
N SER A 3 -3.31 19.21 3.61
CA SER A 3 -4.28 18.29 4.22
C SER A 3 -5.65 18.41 3.56
N GLN A 4 -6.06 19.61 3.13
CA GLN A 4 -7.32 19.80 2.44
C GLN A 4 -7.31 19.14 1.06
N ASP A 5 -6.23 19.31 0.29
CA ASP A 5 -6.09 18.66 -1.02
C ASP A 5 -6.18 17.13 -0.89
N VAL A 6 -5.55 16.55 0.15
CA VAL A 6 -5.60 15.09 0.42
C VAL A 6 -7.00 14.65 0.84
N SER A 7 -7.69 15.45 1.66
CA SER A 7 -9.07 15.21 2.10
C SER A 7 -10.01 15.07 0.90
N GLU A 8 -9.95 16.05 -0.01
CA GLU A 8 -10.74 16.08 -1.25
C GLU A 8 -10.34 14.95 -2.22
N LEU A 9 -9.03 14.79 -2.48
CA LEU A 9 -8.50 13.80 -3.42
C LEU A 9 -8.85 12.36 -3.02
N MET A 10 -8.79 12.05 -1.72
CA MET A 10 -8.99 10.69 -1.20
C MET A 10 -10.40 10.47 -0.62
N SER A 11 -11.23 11.51 -0.60
CA SER A 11 -12.58 11.48 -0.01
C SER A 11 -12.57 10.95 1.44
N VAL A 12 -11.70 11.53 2.27
CA VAL A 12 -11.54 11.16 3.69
C VAL A 12 -11.80 12.36 4.59
N SER A 13 -11.97 12.13 5.89
CA SER A 13 -12.07 13.25 6.85
C SER A 13 -10.74 13.98 7.02
N ASP A 14 -10.78 15.24 7.45
CA ASP A 14 -9.58 16.06 7.67
C ASP A 14 -8.58 15.42 8.65
N LYS A 15 -9.08 14.73 9.68
CA LYS A 15 -8.24 13.97 10.62
C LYS A 15 -7.44 12.87 9.90
N ILE A 16 -8.08 12.14 9.01
CA ILE A 16 -7.43 11.08 8.23
C ILE A 16 -6.52 11.68 7.16
N ALA A 17 -6.90 12.80 6.55
CA ALA A 17 -6.06 13.52 5.61
C ALA A 17 -4.76 14.01 6.26
N GLY A 18 -4.86 14.66 7.42
CA GLY A 18 -3.70 15.13 8.18
C GLY A 18 -2.76 14.01 8.60
N LEU A 19 -3.31 12.87 9.03
CA LEU A 19 -2.53 11.66 9.30
C LEU A 19 -1.78 11.17 8.06
N ASN A 20 -2.42 11.15 6.89
CA ASN A 20 -1.76 10.68 5.67
C ASN A 20 -0.73 11.66 5.13
N VAL A 21 -0.94 12.97 5.26
CA VAL A 21 0.09 13.97 4.98
C VAL A 21 1.32 13.74 5.85
N ALA A 22 1.14 13.52 7.16
CA ALA A 22 2.25 13.21 8.06
C ALA A 22 2.97 11.91 7.67
N ARG A 23 2.23 10.85 7.31
CA ARG A 23 2.80 9.59 6.81
C ARG A 23 3.63 9.78 5.56
N PHE A 24 3.13 10.54 4.56
CA PHE A 24 3.88 10.82 3.35
C PHE A 24 5.15 11.64 3.62
N ALA A 25 5.11 12.57 4.58
CA ALA A 25 6.27 13.37 4.97
C ALA A 25 7.32 12.56 5.74
N GLN A 26 6.90 11.52 6.47
CA GLN A 26 7.78 10.62 7.24
C GLN A 26 8.27 9.43 6.42
N TRP A 27 7.71 9.21 5.23
CA TRP A 27 8.05 8.08 4.38
C TRP A 27 9.52 8.14 3.96
N SER A 28 10.19 6.99 3.98
CA SER A 28 11.60 6.86 3.61
C SER A 28 11.83 5.56 2.87
N GLU A 29 12.74 5.55 1.88
CA GLU A 29 13.10 4.37 1.09
C GLU A 29 13.78 3.26 1.91
N THR A 30 14.32 3.58 3.09
CA THR A 30 14.99 2.61 3.96
C THR A 30 13.99 1.96 4.92
N PHE A 31 13.66 0.70 4.68
CA PHE A 31 12.69 -0.03 5.49
C PHE A 31 13.39 -0.89 6.55
N THR A 32 12.96 -0.76 7.79
CA THR A 32 13.39 -1.59 8.93
C THR A 32 12.16 -2.11 9.66
N LEU A 33 12.34 -3.09 10.54
CA LEU A 33 11.24 -3.57 11.38
C LEU A 33 10.75 -2.53 12.40
N ASP A 34 11.50 -1.45 12.62
CA ASP A 34 11.09 -0.34 13.50
C ASP A 34 10.14 0.63 12.81
N ASN A 35 10.26 0.79 11.48
CA ASN A 35 9.48 1.76 10.71
C ASN A 35 8.47 1.14 9.73
N ALA A 36 8.56 -0.16 9.48
CA ALA A 36 7.76 -0.88 8.50
C ALA A 36 7.31 -2.25 9.05
N ARG A 37 6.28 -2.81 8.42
CA ARG A 37 5.75 -4.13 8.73
C ARG A 37 5.50 -4.91 7.45
N GLN A 38 5.59 -6.24 7.50
CA GLN A 38 5.27 -7.09 6.37
C GLN A 38 3.83 -6.85 5.90
N ALA A 39 3.62 -6.77 4.59
CA ALA A 39 2.35 -6.41 3.98
C ALA A 39 1.18 -7.28 4.46
N ILE A 40 1.36 -8.60 4.53
CA ILE A 40 0.31 -9.55 4.92
C ILE A 40 -0.19 -9.33 6.36
N PHE A 41 0.66 -8.79 7.25
CA PHE A 41 0.30 -8.47 8.63
C PHE A 41 -0.13 -7.01 8.84
N ALA A 42 0.26 -6.13 7.92
CA ALA A 42 0.00 -4.69 8.00
C ALA A 42 -1.41 -4.33 7.52
N PHE A 43 -1.89 -4.94 6.43
CA PHE A 43 -3.22 -4.65 5.91
C PHE A 43 -4.32 -5.27 6.79
N LYS A 44 -5.42 -4.52 6.94
CA LYS A 44 -6.61 -4.90 7.70
C LYS A 44 -7.85 -4.51 6.89
N GLY A 45 -8.89 -5.33 6.94
CA GLY A 45 -10.13 -5.20 6.16
C GLY A 45 -10.69 -6.59 5.83
N ASP A 46 -11.90 -6.67 5.29
CA ASP A 46 -12.66 -7.92 5.16
C ASP A 46 -11.88 -9.07 4.50
N VAL A 47 -11.15 -8.78 3.41
CA VAL A 47 -10.28 -9.76 2.74
C VAL A 47 -9.20 -10.31 3.67
N TYR A 48 -8.55 -9.45 4.44
CA TYR A 48 -7.46 -9.81 5.34
C TYR A 48 -7.95 -10.43 6.65
N THR A 49 -9.17 -10.08 7.08
CA THR A 49 -9.87 -10.76 8.16
C THR A 49 -10.13 -12.21 7.77
N GLY A 50 -10.61 -12.46 6.55
CA GLY A 50 -10.83 -13.84 6.05
C GLY A 50 -9.53 -14.62 5.77
N LEU A 51 -8.43 -13.93 5.46
CA LEU A 51 -7.11 -14.56 5.29
C LEU A 51 -6.52 -15.06 6.61
N GLU A 52 -6.89 -14.45 7.74
CA GLU A 52 -6.41 -14.80 9.09
C GLU A 52 -4.89 -14.98 9.17
N ALA A 53 -4.13 -14.06 8.56
CA ALA A 53 -2.68 -14.20 8.36
C ALA A 53 -1.88 -14.50 9.64
N GLU A 54 -2.33 -14.00 10.80
CA GLU A 54 -1.69 -14.21 12.11
C GLU A 54 -1.76 -15.68 12.58
N THR A 55 -2.58 -16.52 11.93
CA THR A 55 -2.74 -17.95 12.22
C THR A 55 -1.93 -18.87 11.30
N LEU A 56 -1.35 -18.32 10.23
CA LEU A 56 -0.60 -19.08 9.24
C LEU A 56 0.70 -19.64 9.81
N SER A 57 1.02 -20.88 9.48
CA SER A 57 2.32 -21.47 9.82
C SER A 57 3.45 -20.84 9.00
N PRO A 58 4.72 -20.99 9.40
CA PRO A 58 5.86 -20.56 8.58
C PRO A 58 5.82 -21.13 7.16
N GLN A 59 5.39 -22.39 7.00
CA GLN A 59 5.26 -23.03 5.70
C GLN A 59 4.14 -22.41 4.85
N ASP A 60 3.01 -22.03 5.47
CA ASP A 60 1.93 -21.34 4.78
C ASP A 60 2.37 -19.92 4.36
N LEU A 61 3.17 -19.24 5.19
CA LEU A 61 3.75 -17.94 4.85
C LEU A 61 4.74 -18.05 3.69
N ASP A 62 5.57 -19.09 3.65
CA ASP A 62 6.47 -19.37 2.53
C ASP A 62 5.71 -19.66 1.24
N PHE A 63 4.62 -20.45 1.34
CA PHE A 63 3.73 -20.70 0.21
C PHE A 63 3.07 -19.40 -0.28
N ALA A 64 2.51 -18.61 0.63
CA ALA A 64 1.92 -17.31 0.30
C ALA A 64 2.96 -16.38 -0.33
N GLN A 65 4.19 -16.35 0.18
CA GLN A 65 5.26 -15.52 -0.36
C GLN A 65 5.55 -15.80 -1.84
N GLN A 66 5.36 -17.06 -2.28
CA GLN A 66 5.54 -17.47 -3.66
C GLN A 66 4.29 -17.22 -4.51
N HIS A 67 3.10 -17.49 -3.96
CA HIS A 67 1.86 -17.60 -4.74
C HIS A 67 0.86 -16.44 -4.59
N LEU A 68 1.03 -15.59 -3.58
CA LEU A 68 0.15 -14.43 -3.34
C LEU A 68 0.85 -13.14 -3.75
N ARG A 69 0.09 -12.24 -4.38
CA ARG A 69 0.50 -10.86 -4.68
C ARG A 69 -0.59 -9.91 -4.22
N MET A 70 -0.15 -8.77 -3.69
CA MET A 70 -1.00 -7.69 -3.19
C MET A 70 -0.78 -6.49 -4.12
N LEU A 71 -1.85 -5.77 -4.50
CA LEU A 71 -1.77 -4.66 -5.47
C LEU A 71 -2.06 -3.27 -4.83
N PRO A 72 -1.20 -2.79 -3.92
CA PRO A 72 -1.33 -1.46 -3.32
C PRO A 72 -1.02 -0.34 -4.31
N GLY A 73 -1.81 0.76 -4.28
CA GLY A 73 -1.59 1.90 -5.18
C GLY A 73 -0.21 2.54 -5.10
N LEU A 74 0.41 2.60 -3.92
CA LEU A 74 1.73 3.21 -3.71
C LEU A 74 2.90 2.29 -4.10
N TYR A 75 2.80 0.99 -3.84
CA TYR A 75 3.92 0.06 -4.06
C TYR A 75 3.78 -0.75 -5.36
N GLY A 76 2.61 -0.70 -6.02
CA GLY A 76 2.30 -1.42 -7.25
C GLY A 76 2.03 -2.89 -6.99
N VAL A 77 3.07 -3.65 -6.63
CA VAL A 77 3.01 -5.07 -6.26
C VAL A 77 3.82 -5.29 -4.99
N LEU A 78 3.20 -5.94 -4.00
CA LEU A 78 3.90 -6.46 -2.82
C LEU A 78 3.71 -7.98 -2.73
N ARG A 79 4.78 -8.66 -2.31
CA ARG A 79 4.69 -10.01 -1.77
C ARG A 79 4.29 -9.95 -0.29
N PRO A 80 3.68 -11.00 0.26
CA PRO A 80 3.25 -11.05 1.67
C PRO A 80 4.26 -10.54 2.70
N LEU A 81 5.53 -10.92 2.58
CA LEU A 81 6.58 -10.61 3.53
C LEU A 81 7.40 -9.36 3.18
N ASP A 82 7.08 -8.67 2.07
CA ASP A 82 7.71 -7.39 1.77
C ASP A 82 7.32 -6.36 2.85
N LEU A 83 8.31 -5.63 3.36
CA LEU A 83 8.08 -4.56 4.31
C LEU A 83 7.38 -3.39 3.62
N MET A 84 6.45 -2.75 4.34
CA MET A 84 5.81 -1.52 3.90
C MET A 84 5.63 -0.56 5.07
N GLN A 85 5.78 0.72 4.76
CA GLN A 85 5.45 1.82 5.67
C GLN A 85 3.97 2.21 5.51
N PRO A 86 3.34 2.75 6.57
CA PRO A 86 1.93 3.11 6.54
C PRO A 86 1.64 4.22 5.54
N TYR A 87 0.61 4.03 4.72
CA TYR A 87 0.16 5.01 3.74
C TYR A 87 -1.35 4.84 3.50
N ARG A 88 -1.96 5.76 2.77
CA ARG A 88 -3.27 5.55 2.14
C ARG A 88 -3.24 6.13 0.73
N LEU A 89 -3.29 5.27 -0.27
CA LEU A 89 -3.35 5.67 -1.67
C LEU A 89 -3.99 4.53 -2.45
N GLU A 90 -5.27 4.67 -2.76
CA GLU A 90 -6.02 3.66 -3.48
C GLU A 90 -5.65 3.70 -4.96
N MET A 91 -5.62 2.54 -5.63
CA MET A 91 -5.27 2.46 -7.06
C MET A 91 -6.19 3.34 -7.93
N GLY A 92 -7.45 3.53 -7.53
CA GLY A 92 -8.42 4.38 -8.22
C GLY A 92 -8.23 5.88 -8.05
N THR A 93 -7.27 6.35 -7.24
CA THR A 93 -7.06 7.78 -7.00
C THR A 93 -6.60 8.50 -8.28
N LYS A 94 -7.28 9.59 -8.64
CA LYS A 94 -6.93 10.46 -9.78
C LYS A 94 -5.77 11.41 -9.43
N LEU A 95 -4.63 10.84 -9.09
CA LEU A 95 -3.41 11.58 -8.79
C LEU A 95 -2.63 11.86 -10.07
N ALA A 96 -2.65 13.10 -10.53
CA ALA A 96 -1.82 13.54 -11.66
C ALA A 96 -0.32 13.41 -11.32
N ASN A 97 0.45 12.91 -12.28
CA ASN A 97 1.85 12.59 -12.15
C ASN A 97 2.55 12.70 -13.52
N ALA A 98 3.88 12.53 -13.56
CA ALA A 98 4.66 12.69 -14.78
C ALA A 98 4.27 11.74 -15.93
N ARG A 99 3.53 10.65 -15.65
CA ARG A 99 3.11 9.63 -16.62
C ARG A 99 1.63 9.70 -16.95
N GLY A 100 0.84 10.57 -16.31
CA GLY A 100 -0.58 10.71 -16.62
C GLY A 100 -1.42 11.33 -15.50
N ALA A 101 -2.74 11.24 -15.64
CA ALA A 101 -3.74 11.83 -14.75
C ALA A 101 -4.14 10.91 -13.57
N ASN A 102 -3.67 9.66 -13.53
CA ASN A 102 -4.04 8.69 -12.49
C ASN A 102 -2.96 7.61 -12.30
N LEU A 103 -3.16 6.73 -11.31
CA LEU A 103 -2.21 5.67 -10.99
C LEU A 103 -2.19 4.51 -12.00
N TYR A 104 -3.28 4.26 -12.73
CA TYR A 104 -3.27 3.26 -13.81
C TYR A 104 -2.27 3.66 -14.90
N GLN A 105 -2.25 4.93 -15.29
CA GLN A 105 -1.28 5.45 -16.26
C GLN A 105 0.14 5.52 -15.68
N PHE A 106 0.27 5.81 -14.38
CA PHE A 106 1.57 5.80 -13.71
C PHE A 106 2.23 4.42 -13.74
N TRP A 107 1.46 3.39 -13.40
CA TRP A 107 1.94 2.02 -13.35
C TRP A 107 2.05 1.38 -14.73
N GLY A 108 1.11 1.64 -15.64
CA GLY A 108 1.11 1.03 -16.97
C GLY A 108 1.36 -0.48 -16.90
N ASP A 109 2.34 -0.95 -17.67
CA ASP A 109 2.71 -2.37 -17.72
C ASP A 109 3.69 -2.79 -16.60
N ILE A 110 4.20 -1.87 -15.78
CA ILE A 110 5.22 -2.15 -14.74
C ILE A 110 4.71 -3.17 -13.72
N ILE A 111 3.43 -3.12 -13.38
CA ILE A 111 2.81 -4.10 -12.47
C ILE A 111 2.82 -5.48 -13.13
N THR A 112 2.35 -5.58 -14.37
CA THR A 112 2.27 -6.83 -15.12
C THR A 112 3.63 -7.46 -15.36
N GLU A 113 4.66 -6.67 -15.68
CA GLU A 113 6.03 -7.15 -15.89
C GLU A 113 6.69 -7.70 -14.62
N LYS A 114 6.12 -7.40 -13.43
CA LYS A 114 6.62 -7.86 -12.13
C LYS A 114 5.88 -9.07 -11.55
N LEU A 115 4.76 -9.48 -12.17
CA LEU A 115 3.96 -10.62 -11.74
C LEU A 115 4.49 -11.92 -12.32
#